data_AF-A0A447JQ88-F1
#
_entry.id   AF-A0A447JQ88-F1
#
_cell.length_a   1.000
_cell.length_b   1.000
_cell.length_c   1.000
_cell.angle_alpha   90.00
_cell.angle_beta   90.00
_cell.angle_gamma   90.00
#
_symmetry.space_group_name_H-M   'P 1'
#
loop_
_entity.id
_entity.type
_entity.pdbx_description
1 polymer ?
#
loop_
_entity_poly.entity_id
_entity_poly.type
_entity_poly.pdbx_seq_one_letter_code
_entity_poly.pdbx_strand_id
1 'polypeptide(L)' 'MDKLLLPPPLASDERFSILANIAAERFAQIDLTALLVYLVDIVDASALPSLAGQFHVQGLEGWLFAANEQ' A
#
# COMPACT_ATOMS: atom_id res chain seq x y z
N MET A 1 21.82 3.67 6.18
CA MET A 1 20.71 2.78 6.59
C MET A 1 20.61 2.85 8.09
N ASP A 2 19.48 3.30 8.61
CA ASP A 2 19.26 3.35 10.05
C ASP A 2 19.20 1.92 10.60
N LYS A 3 19.99 1.68 11.65
CA LYS A 3 20.08 0.37 12.31
C LYS A 3 18.76 0.09 13.01
N LEU A 4 18.10 -1.03 12.68
CA LEU A 4 16.86 -1.41 13.36
C LEU A 4 17.15 -1.62 14.86
N LEU A 5 16.41 -0.90 15.71
CA LEU A 5 16.53 -1.03 17.16
C LEU A 5 15.78 -2.29 17.60
N LEU A 6 16.54 -3.35 17.88
CA LEU A 6 16.00 -4.59 18.41
C LEU A 6 15.72 -4.48 19.91
N PRO A 7 14.61 -5.06 20.40
CA PRO A 7 14.36 -5.13 21.84
C PRO A 7 15.43 -5.98 22.54
N PRO A 8 15.69 -5.77 23.84
CA PRO A 8 16.86 -6.35 24.53
C PRO A 8 17.05 -7.87 24.38
N PRO A 9 16.01 -8.72 24.43
CA PRO A 9 16.18 -10.16 24.22
C PRO A 9 16.69 -10.54 22.82
N LEU A 10 16.31 -9.76 21.80
CA LEU A 10 16.73 -9.99 20.41
C LEU A 10 18.07 -9.30 20.10
N ALA A 11 18.34 -8.16 20.74
CA ALA A 11 19.61 -7.45 20.60
C ALA A 11 20.81 -8.23 21.17
N SER A 12 20.56 -9.20 22.05
CA SER A 12 21.60 -10.00 22.70
C SER A 12 22.20 -11.09 21.79
N ASP A 13 21.57 -11.42 20.66
CA ASP A 13 22.06 -12.42 19.71
C ASP A 13 22.28 -11.78 18.33
N GLU A 14 23.50 -11.89 17.83
CA GLU A 14 23.95 -11.31 16.55
C GLU A 14 23.09 -11.79 15.36
N ARG A 15 22.59 -13.03 15.41
CA ARG A 15 21.76 -13.59 14.33
C ARG A 15 20.47 -12.81 14.13
N PHE A 16 19.88 -12.28 15.21
CA PHE A 16 18.69 -11.44 15.09
C PHE A 16 19.02 -10.06 14.51
N SER A 17 20.22 -9.52 14.78
CA SER A 17 20.67 -8.29 14.13
C SER A 17 20.82 -8.47 12.62
N ILE A 18 21.37 -9.60 12.18
CA ILE A 18 21.48 -9.96 10.76
C ILE A 18 20.08 -10.14 10.15
N LEU A 19 19.21 -10.89 10.80
CA LEU A 19 17.83 -11.09 10.34
C LEU A 19 17.06 -9.77 10.22
N ALA A 20 17.22 -8.87 11.19
CA ALA A 20 16.58 -7.56 11.18
C ALA A 20 17.04 -6.69 10.02
N ASN A 21 18.34 -6.72 9.69
CA ASN A 21 18.87 -6.00 8.53
C ASN A 21 18.31 -6.57 7.22
N ILE A 22 18.26 -7.91 7.07
CA ILE A 22 17.65 -8.55 5.91
C ILE A 22 16.17 -8.16 5.80
N ALA A 23 15.42 -8.19 6.90
CA ALA A 23 14.02 -7.79 6.92
C ALA A 23 13.85 -6.30 6.54
N ALA A 24 14.72 -5.41 7.06
CA ALA A 24 14.72 -3.99 6.73
C ALA A 24 14.91 -3.76 5.23
N GLU A 25 15.92 -4.40 4.63
CA GLU A 25 16.20 -4.31 3.20
C GLU A 25 15.03 -4.81 2.37
N ARG A 26 14.44 -5.95 2.76
CA ARG A 26 13.29 -6.53 2.04
C ARG A 26 12.05 -5.66 2.13
N PHE A 27 11.74 -5.12 3.30
CA PHE A 27 10.57 -4.27 3.50
C PHE A 27 10.72 -2.89 2.86
N ALA A 28 11.93 -2.32 2.84
CA ALA A 28 12.20 -1.06 2.15
C ALA A 28 11.96 -1.15 0.62
N GLN A 29 12.01 -2.37 0.05
CA GLN A 29 11.79 -2.62 -1.37
C GLN A 29 10.33 -2.97 -1.70
N ILE A 30 9.46 -3.12 -0.69
CA ILE A 30 8.04 -3.39 -0.96
C ILE A 30 7.42 -2.13 -1.54
N ASP A 31 6.89 -2.25 -2.75
CA ASP A 31 6.07 -1.20 -3.34
C ASP A 31 4.70 -1.15 -2.64
N LEU A 32 4.53 -0.13 -1.78
CA LEU A 32 3.29 0.10 -1.05
C LEU A 32 2.24 0.83 -1.89
N THR A 33 2.52 1.19 -3.15
CA THR A 33 1.56 1.86 -4.03
C THR A 33 0.30 1.02 -4.22
N ALA A 34 0.43 -0.32 -4.22
CA ALA A 34 -0.71 -1.24 -4.26
C ALA A 34 -1.64 -1.17 -3.03
N LEU A 35 -1.19 -0.61 -1.90
CA LEU A 35 -2.02 -0.37 -0.71
C LEU A 35 -2.76 0.98 -0.78
N LEU A 36 -2.43 1.85 -1.72
CA LEU A 36 -3.07 3.15 -1.94
C LEU A 36 -4.35 3.01 -2.75
N VAL A 37 -5.16 1.99 -2.44
CA VAL A 37 -6.34 1.61 -3.22
C VAL A 37 -7.36 2.75 -3.34
N TYR A 38 -7.39 3.70 -2.40
CA TYR A 38 -8.30 4.85 -2.45
C TYR A 38 -7.76 6.08 -3.20
N LEU A 39 -6.54 6.04 -3.73
CA LEU A 39 -5.96 7.12 -4.52
C LEU A 39 -6.11 6.81 -6.01
N VAL A 40 -7.33 7.04 -6.52
CA VAL A 40 -7.72 6.78 -7.92
C VAL A 40 -6.78 7.46 -8.93
N ASP A 41 -6.14 8.56 -8.53
CA ASP A 41 -5.23 9.37 -9.32
C ASP A 41 -3.82 8.78 -9.48
N ILE A 42 -3.37 7.90 -8.58
CA ILE A 42 -2.01 7.33 -8.60
C ILE A 42 -1.97 5.80 -8.62
N VAL A 43 -3.13 5.14 -8.60
CA VAL A 43 -3.21 3.68 -8.69
C VAL A 43 -2.85 3.19 -10.10
N ASP A 44 -2.31 1.98 -10.21
CA ASP A 44 -2.15 1.32 -11.49
C ASP A 44 -3.50 1.16 -12.22
N ALA A 45 -3.53 1.44 -13.51
CA ALA A 45 -4.76 1.47 -14.31
C ALA A 45 -5.52 0.13 -14.30
N SER A 46 -4.82 -0.99 -14.10
CA SER A 46 -5.46 -2.32 -14.01
C SER A 46 -6.38 -2.47 -12.79
N ALA A 47 -6.21 -1.65 -11.75
CA ALA A 47 -7.04 -1.66 -10.54
C ALA A 47 -8.30 -0.80 -10.65
N LEU A 48 -8.37 0.14 -11.61
CA LEU A 48 -9.50 1.05 -11.80
C LEU A 48 -10.86 0.35 -11.94
N PRO A 49 -11.00 -0.79 -12.66
CA PRO A 49 -12.26 -1.51 -12.71
C PRO A 49 -12.71 -2.03 -11.35
N SER A 50 -11.80 -2.55 -10.53
CA SER A 50 -12.12 -3.02 -9.18
C SER A 50 -12.54 -1.86 -8.27
N LEU A 51 -11.88 -0.71 -8.39
CA LEU A 51 -12.21 0.50 -7.64
C LEU A 51 -13.55 1.09 -8.05
N ALA A 52 -13.83 1.17 -9.35
CA ALA A 52 -15.11 1.64 -9.83
C ALA A 52 -16.27 0.77 -9.29
N GLY A 53 -16.05 -0.55 -9.17
CA GLY A 53 -16.99 -1.47 -8.54
C GLY A 53 -17.17 -1.19 -7.04
N GLN A 54 -16.06 -1.01 -6.30
CA GLN A 54 -16.10 -0.67 -4.88
C GLN A 54 -16.86 0.64 -4.59
N PHE A 55 -16.69 1.65 -5.44
CA PHE A 55 -17.35 2.95 -5.30
C PHE A 55 -18.76 3.00 -5.88
N HIS A 56 -19.27 1.91 -6.46
CA HIS A 56 -20.58 1.90 -7.14
C HIS A 56 -20.71 2.96 -8.24
N VAL A 57 -19.61 3.28 -8.93
CA VAL A 57 -19.58 4.28 -10.01
C VAL A 57 -19.53 3.64 -11.40
N GLN A 58 -19.80 2.34 -11.51
CA GLN A 58 -19.86 1.63 -12.79
C GLN A 58 -21.23 1.77 -13.46
N GLY A 59 -21.22 1.89 -14.79
CA GLY A 59 -22.44 1.82 -15.60
C GLY A 59 -23.52 2.83 -15.20
N LEU A 60 -24.75 2.34 -15.05
CA LEU A 60 -25.91 3.19 -14.74
C LEU A 60 -25.84 3.80 -13.32
N GLU A 61 -25.26 3.08 -12.35
CA GLU A 61 -25.06 3.59 -10.99
C GLU A 61 -24.16 4.84 -11.01
N GLY A 62 -23.05 4.79 -11.76
CA GLY A 62 -22.18 5.93 -11.98
C GLY A 62 -22.87 7.12 -12.65
N TRP A 63 -23.71 6.86 -13.65
CA TRP A 63 -24.45 7.90 -14.37
C TRP A 63 -25.38 8.70 -13.47
N LEU A 64 -25.96 8.07 -12.43
CA LEU A 64 -26.81 8.76 -11.46
C LEU A 64 -26.04 9.77 -10.60
N PHE A 65 -24.72 9.59 -10.43
CA PHE A 65 -23.86 10.54 -9.72
C PHE A 65 -23.42 11.72 -10.59
N ALA A 66 -23.56 11.65 -11.91
CA ALA A 66 -23.28 12.75 -12.82
C ALA A 66 -24.41 13.79 -12.75
N ALA A 67 -24.46 14.55 -11.65
CA ALA A 67 -25.26 15.75 -11.55
C ALA A 67 -24.59 16.87 -12.39
N ASN A 68 -25.43 17.69 -12.98
CA ASN A 68 -25.05 18.90 -13.71
C ASN A 68 -24.07 19.80 -12.94
N GLU A 69 -23.19 20.48 -13.69
CA GLU A 69 -22.33 21.55 -13.17
C GLU A 69 -23.22 22.65 -12.58
N GLN A 70 -23.30 22.75 -11.26
CA GLN A 70 -23.78 23.96 -10.58
C GLN A 70 -22.65 24.97 -10.46
#